data_AF-A0A420Y174-F1
#
_entry.id   AF-A0A420Y174-F1
#
_cell.length_a   1.000
_cell.length_b   1.000
_cell.length_c   1.000
_cell.angle_alpha   90.00
_cell.angle_beta   90.00
_cell.angle_gamma   90.00
#
_symmetry.space_group_name_H-M   'P 1'
#
loop_
_entity.id
_entity.type
_entity.pdbx_description
1 polymer ?
#
loop_
_entity_poly.entity_id
_entity_poly.type
_entity_poly.pdbx_seq_one_letter_code
_entity_poly.pdbx_strand_id
1 'polypeptide(L)'
;MRASKQLSGIFSWLSRKSRIYTSNTTLPASLTSALQKPPNPVKTPPSLNIIKPNQIDQKVVIMTSHKDPLVWIDCEMTGLDYDNDQIIEIFCLITNGDLELAHDEGWGTVVHQSQQRMDAMDEWCRNTHGKSGLTSAVVKSTVTAEQAAEELLAYIQKHIPEPGVAVLAGNSVHADRAFLRREPYKKVLDHLHYRILDVSSIKEAAKRWNPDVLRKAPRKKGLHEARQDIIESIAEARYYKEVLFQSNSTVSKSKDEFNYPNEVVN
;
A
#
# COMPACT_ATOMS: atom_id res chain seq x y z
N MET A 1 -14.73 41.47 17.33
CA MET A 1 -14.82 40.89 15.97
C MET A 1 -13.52 40.16 15.65
N ARG A 2 -13.56 38.83 15.63
CA ARG A 2 -12.46 37.91 15.28
C ARG A 2 -12.69 37.41 13.84
N ALA A 3 -11.64 37.40 13.03
CA ALA A 3 -11.47 36.53 11.85
C ALA A 3 -9.95 36.44 11.59
N SER A 4 -9.28 35.45 12.18
CA SER A 4 -8.98 34.12 11.62
C SER A 4 -7.69 34.10 10.79
N LYS A 5 -6.58 33.96 11.50
CA LYS A 5 -5.35 33.30 11.05
C LYS A 5 -5.61 31.79 10.99
N GLN A 6 -5.37 31.15 9.85
CA GLN A 6 -4.81 29.78 9.75
C GLN A 6 -4.67 29.40 8.27
N LEU A 7 -3.49 29.67 7.71
CA LEU A 7 -2.98 29.09 6.46
C LEU A 7 -1.49 28.84 6.67
N SER A 8 -1.15 27.73 7.32
CA SER A 8 0.23 27.24 7.43
C SER A 8 0.19 25.75 7.77
N GLY A 9 0.50 24.89 6.80
CA GLY A 9 0.58 23.44 7.07
C GLY A 9 0.81 22.51 5.88
N ILE A 10 0.81 22.97 4.62
CA ILE A 10 0.94 22.06 3.46
C ILE A 10 2.12 22.42 2.52
N PHE A 11 2.99 23.37 2.87
CA PHE A 11 4.07 23.84 1.97
C PHE A 11 5.51 23.53 2.43
N SER A 12 5.75 22.34 3.01
CA SER A 12 7.10 21.88 3.39
C SER A 12 7.63 20.69 2.56
N TRP A 13 7.02 20.38 1.42
CA TRP A 13 7.48 19.32 0.52
C TRP A 13 7.85 19.90 -0.85
N LEU A 14 9.07 20.48 -0.93
CA LEU A 14 9.88 20.72 -2.14
C LEU A 14 10.98 21.75 -1.82
N SER A 15 12.02 21.35 -1.10
CA SER A 15 13.38 21.91 -1.28
C SER A 15 14.42 21.14 -0.47
N ARG A 16 15.02 20.10 -1.06
CA ARG A 16 16.39 19.69 -0.70
C ARG A 16 17.18 19.27 -1.94
N LYS A 17 17.98 20.24 -2.38
CA LYS A 17 19.36 20.17 -2.88
C LYS A 17 19.75 18.92 -3.67
N SER A 18 19.98 19.17 -4.95
CA SER A 18 20.98 18.50 -5.79
C SER A 18 22.32 18.30 -5.06
N ARG A 19 22.78 17.06 -5.02
CA ARG A 19 24.21 16.75 -4.94
C ARG A 19 24.49 15.47 -5.71
N ILE A 20 25.12 15.70 -6.86
CA ILE A 20 25.72 14.71 -7.76
C ILE A 20 26.79 13.95 -6.97
N TYR A 21 26.75 12.62 -7.02
CA TYR A 21 27.90 11.77 -6.71
C TYR A 21 28.29 11.03 -7.97
N THR A 22 29.42 11.44 -8.55
CA THR A 22 30.19 10.66 -9.51
C THR A 22 31.13 9.75 -8.74
N SER A 23 31.07 8.45 -8.96
CA SER A 23 32.18 7.55 -8.60
C SER A 23 32.39 6.54 -9.72
N ASN A 24 33.51 6.72 -10.41
CA ASN A 24 34.15 5.73 -11.27
C ASN A 24 34.54 4.53 -10.42
N THR A 25 34.15 3.32 -10.85
CA THR A 25 34.71 2.08 -10.30
C THR A 25 35.13 1.19 -11.45
N THR A 26 36.44 1.03 -11.58
CA THR A 26 37.17 0.17 -12.49
C THR A 26 36.93 -1.31 -12.12
N LEU A 27 36.61 -2.15 -13.11
CA LEU A 27 36.51 -3.60 -12.94
C LEU A 27 37.90 -4.24 -12.92
N PRO A 28 38.21 -5.17 -11.98
CA PRO A 28 39.48 -5.89 -12.00
C PRO A 28 39.47 -7.05 -13.00
N ALA A 29 40.64 -7.24 -13.62
CA ALA A 29 40.93 -8.25 -14.63
C ALA A 29 41.20 -9.63 -14.01
N SER A 30 40.34 -10.60 -14.29
CA SER A 30 40.70 -12.03 -14.27
C SER A 30 39.72 -12.85 -15.12
N LEU A 31 39.83 -12.72 -16.45
CA LEU A 31 39.22 -13.67 -17.39
C LEU A 31 40.25 -13.99 -18.48
N THR A 32 41.23 -14.79 -18.12
CA THR A 32 42.14 -15.45 -19.06
C THR A 32 42.39 -16.87 -18.59
N SER A 33 41.51 -17.80 -18.99
CA SER A 33 41.87 -19.16 -19.45
C SER A 33 40.62 -20.06 -19.54
N ALA A 34 39.88 -19.99 -20.65
CA ALA A 34 38.95 -21.06 -21.04
C ALA A 34 38.62 -20.98 -22.53
N LEU A 35 39.64 -21.05 -23.40
CA LEU A 35 39.46 -21.25 -24.84
C LEU A 35 40.26 -22.47 -25.25
N GLN A 36 39.66 -23.66 -25.14
CA GLN A 36 39.96 -24.82 -25.99
C GLN A 36 39.02 -25.98 -25.67
N LYS A 37 37.91 -26.05 -26.41
CA LYS A 37 37.29 -27.29 -26.89
C LYS A 37 36.23 -26.93 -27.94
N PRO A 38 36.19 -27.59 -29.11
CA PRO A 38 35.16 -27.34 -30.11
C PRO A 38 33.79 -27.83 -29.60
N PRO A 39 32.68 -27.15 -29.94
CA PRO A 39 31.35 -27.59 -29.55
C PRO A 39 30.93 -28.84 -30.33
N ASN A 40 30.25 -29.76 -29.64
CA ASN A 40 29.61 -30.93 -30.22
C ASN A 40 28.54 -30.54 -31.25
N PRO A 41 28.24 -31.38 -32.26
CA PRO A 41 27.24 -31.06 -33.28
C PRO A 41 25.86 -30.82 -32.65
N VAL A 42 25.30 -29.65 -32.97
CA VAL A 42 23.96 -29.22 -32.55
C VAL A 42 22.94 -30.16 -33.19
N LYS A 43 22.16 -30.87 -32.38
CA LYS A 43 20.97 -31.59 -32.85
C LYS A 43 19.96 -30.57 -33.35
N THR A 44 19.48 -30.74 -34.58
CA THR A 44 18.40 -29.93 -35.16
C THR A 44 17.21 -29.84 -34.20
N PRO A 45 16.68 -28.64 -33.90
CA PRO A 45 15.50 -28.51 -33.06
C PRO A 45 14.28 -29.12 -33.78
N PRO A 46 13.33 -29.73 -33.05
CA PRO A 46 12.08 -30.16 -33.64
C PRO A 46 11.33 -28.94 -34.19
N SER A 47 10.73 -29.12 -35.36
CA SER A 47 9.90 -28.14 -36.06
C SER A 47 8.88 -27.48 -35.13
N LEU A 48 8.87 -26.15 -35.07
CA LEU A 48 7.87 -25.34 -34.39
C LEU A 48 6.49 -25.65 -34.98
N ASN A 49 5.64 -26.31 -34.19
CA ASN A 49 4.22 -26.40 -34.49
C ASN A 49 3.60 -25.02 -34.33
N ILE A 50 3.16 -24.43 -35.45
CA ILE A 50 2.34 -23.22 -35.47
C ILE A 50 1.03 -23.56 -34.75
N ILE A 51 0.86 -23.04 -33.54
CA ILE A 51 -0.39 -23.16 -32.78
C ILE A 51 -1.46 -22.37 -33.53
N LYS A 52 -2.51 -23.07 -33.99
CA LYS A 52 -3.69 -22.44 -34.58
C LYS A 52 -4.39 -21.57 -33.51
N PRO A 53 -4.92 -20.39 -33.87
CA PRO A 53 -5.38 -19.38 -32.91
C PRO A 53 -6.65 -19.72 -32.12
N ASN A 54 -7.02 -21.00 -31.97
CA ASN A 54 -8.27 -21.42 -31.35
C ASN A 54 -8.13 -22.47 -30.25
N GLN A 55 -6.95 -22.58 -29.63
CA GLN A 55 -6.75 -23.33 -28.38
C GLN A 55 -6.01 -22.48 -27.35
N ILE A 56 -6.61 -21.36 -26.95
CA ILE A 56 -6.26 -20.74 -25.68
C ILE A 56 -6.98 -21.56 -24.62
N ASP A 57 -6.20 -22.38 -23.93
CA ASP A 57 -6.58 -23.13 -22.75
C ASP A 57 -7.28 -22.20 -21.76
N GLN A 58 -8.47 -22.57 -21.28
CA GLN A 58 -9.26 -21.81 -20.27
C GLN A 58 -8.57 -21.73 -18.89
N LYS A 59 -7.25 -21.91 -18.83
CA LYS A 59 -6.42 -21.94 -17.62
C LYS A 59 -5.74 -20.62 -17.27
N VAL A 60 -5.86 -19.60 -18.11
CA VAL A 60 -5.65 -18.21 -17.68
C VAL A 60 -7.01 -17.60 -17.34
N VAL A 61 -7.72 -18.21 -16.39
CA VAL A 61 -8.64 -17.42 -15.58
C VAL A 61 -7.74 -16.50 -14.80
N ILE A 62 -7.59 -15.25 -15.26
CA ILE A 62 -7.14 -14.20 -14.37
C ILE A 62 -8.12 -14.28 -13.20
N MET A 63 -7.63 -14.69 -12.03
CA MET A 63 -8.39 -14.62 -10.77
C MET A 63 -8.58 -13.13 -10.46
N THR A 64 -9.41 -12.45 -11.22
CA THR A 64 -10.00 -11.16 -10.88
C THR A 64 -11.36 -11.49 -10.31
N SER A 65 -11.37 -12.13 -9.14
CA SER A 65 -12.60 -12.24 -8.41
C SER A 65 -12.86 -10.85 -7.82
N HIS A 66 -13.94 -10.21 -8.28
CA HIS A 66 -14.51 -8.99 -7.67
C HIS A 66 -14.75 -9.13 -6.15
N LYS A 67 -14.59 -10.33 -5.59
CA LYS A 67 -14.83 -10.67 -4.20
C LYS A 67 -13.55 -10.78 -3.36
N ASP A 68 -12.37 -10.67 -3.97
CA ASP A 68 -11.12 -10.86 -3.23
C ASP A 68 -11.01 -9.81 -2.10
N PRO A 69 -10.68 -10.23 -0.88
CA PRO A 69 -10.77 -9.37 0.29
C PRO A 69 -9.67 -8.30 0.33
N LEU A 70 -10.02 -7.18 0.93
CA LEU A 70 -9.09 -6.09 1.26
C LEU A 70 -8.97 -6.01 2.78
N VAL A 71 -7.72 -5.91 3.25
CA VAL A 71 -7.39 -5.70 4.66
C VAL A 71 -7.02 -4.23 4.82
N TRP A 72 -7.92 -3.46 5.42
CA TRP A 72 -7.75 -2.04 5.66
C TRP A 72 -7.07 -1.84 7.00
N ILE A 73 -5.85 -1.30 7.00
CA ILE A 73 -5.11 -0.99 8.23
C ILE A 73 -4.75 0.48 8.24
N ASP A 74 -4.88 1.08 9.41
CA ASP A 74 -4.40 2.41 9.74
C ASP A 74 -3.67 2.34 11.08
N CYS A 75 -2.48 2.92 11.12
CA CYS A 75 -1.65 2.98 12.31
C CYS A 75 -1.49 4.43 12.75
N GLU A 76 -1.55 4.67 14.06
CA GLU A 76 -0.98 5.87 14.65
C GLU A 76 0.41 5.55 15.17
N MET A 77 1.36 6.46 14.94
CA MET A 77 2.78 6.27 15.27
C MET A 77 3.32 7.42 16.12
N THR A 78 4.47 7.17 16.76
CA THR A 78 5.23 8.21 17.47
C THR A 78 5.88 9.25 16.53
N GLY A 79 5.93 8.97 15.23
CA GLY A 79 6.52 9.80 14.20
C GLY A 79 6.59 9.06 12.84
N LEU A 80 7.46 9.54 11.94
CA LEU A 80 7.61 9.02 10.57
C LEU A 80 9.00 8.42 10.29
N ASP A 81 9.85 8.28 11.32
CA ASP A 81 11.10 7.54 11.21
C ASP A 81 10.82 6.05 11.35
N TYR A 82 10.71 5.37 10.21
CA TYR A 82 10.39 3.94 10.15
C TYR A 82 11.35 3.05 10.93
N ASP A 83 12.57 3.50 11.27
CA ASP A 83 13.56 2.72 12.01
C ASP A 83 13.48 2.93 13.52
N ASN A 84 13.00 4.09 13.98
CA ASN A 84 13.04 4.48 15.40
C ASN A 84 11.67 4.67 16.03
N ASP A 85 10.68 5.13 15.26
CA ASP A 85 9.31 5.33 15.72
C ASP A 85 8.56 4.01 15.88
N GLN A 86 7.49 4.05 16.68
CA GLN A 86 6.71 2.89 17.07
C GLN A 86 5.23 3.08 16.72
N ILE A 87 4.56 1.99 16.39
CA ILE A 87 3.10 1.93 16.34
C ILE A 87 2.58 2.06 17.78
N ILE A 88 1.60 2.95 17.97
CA ILE A 88 0.95 3.25 19.25
C ILE A 88 -0.56 3.01 19.23
N GLU A 89 -1.17 3.00 18.05
CA GLU A 89 -2.53 2.48 17.82
C GLU A 89 -2.53 1.76 16.48
N ILE A 90 -3.30 0.68 16.38
CA ILE A 90 -3.52 -0.01 15.12
C ILE A 90 -4.97 -0.45 15.03
N PHE A 91 -5.59 -0.21 13.89
CA PHE A 91 -6.95 -0.67 13.60
C PHE A 91 -6.99 -1.42 12.28
N CYS A 92 -7.91 -2.39 12.19
CA CYS A 92 -8.09 -3.25 11.05
C CYS A 92 -9.58 -3.45 10.74
N LEU A 93 -9.96 -3.22 9.48
CA LEU A 93 -11.26 -3.58 8.93
C LEU A 93 -11.06 -4.44 7.68
N ILE A 94 -12.00 -5.36 7.44
CA ILE A 94 -11.95 -6.24 6.27
C ILE A 94 -13.15 -5.93 5.39
N THR A 95 -12.92 -5.73 4.09
CA THR A 95 -13.98 -5.65 3.09
C THR A 95 -13.82 -6.74 2.04
N ASN A 96 -14.90 -7.03 1.31
CA ASN A 96 -14.76 -7.68 0.00
C ASN A 96 -14.22 -6.68 -1.05
N GLY A 97 -14.00 -7.16 -2.28
CA GLY A 97 -13.58 -6.31 -3.40
C GLY A 97 -14.64 -5.27 -3.84
N ASP A 98 -15.89 -5.43 -3.39
CA ASP A 98 -16.94 -4.45 -3.58
C ASP A 98 -16.96 -3.33 -2.52
N LEU A 99 -16.01 -3.37 -1.58
CA LEU A 99 -15.85 -2.42 -0.47
C LEU A 99 -16.94 -2.56 0.59
N GLU A 100 -17.65 -3.68 0.67
CA GLU A 100 -18.61 -3.99 1.72
C GLU A 100 -17.89 -4.61 2.91
N LEU A 101 -18.21 -4.16 4.13
CA LEU A 101 -17.57 -4.64 5.35
C LEU A 101 -17.96 -6.11 5.62
N ALA A 102 -16.97 -6.93 5.97
CA ALA A 102 -17.20 -8.29 6.43
C ALA A 102 -17.75 -8.33 7.86
N HIS A 103 -17.39 -7.33 8.68
CA HIS A 103 -17.86 -7.14 10.05
C HIS A 103 -17.71 -5.68 10.47
N ASP A 104 -18.73 -5.11 11.11
CA ASP A 104 -18.75 -3.67 11.42
C ASP A 104 -17.80 -3.26 12.55
N GLU A 105 -17.50 -4.15 13.50
CA GLU A 105 -16.67 -3.81 14.65
C GLU A 105 -15.20 -3.65 14.27
N GLY A 106 -14.67 -4.52 13.39
CA GLY A 106 -13.23 -4.62 13.12
C GLY A 106 -12.43 -5.22 14.27
N TRP A 107 -11.11 -5.03 14.22
CA TRP A 107 -10.21 -5.28 15.34
C TRP A 107 -9.26 -4.09 15.47
N GLY A 108 -8.99 -3.65 16.69
CA GLY A 108 -7.97 -2.64 16.94
C GLY A 108 -7.54 -2.59 18.38
N THR A 109 -6.37 -2.01 18.62
CA THR A 109 -5.79 -1.92 19.95
C THR A 109 -4.85 -0.73 20.07
N VAL A 110 -4.69 -0.25 21.30
CA VAL A 110 -3.68 0.75 21.67
C VAL A 110 -2.47 0.02 22.22
N VAL A 111 -1.30 0.28 21.65
CA VAL A 111 -0.06 -0.43 21.98
C VAL A 111 0.71 0.38 23.03
N HIS A 112 1.14 -0.30 24.09
CA HIS A 112 1.87 0.34 25.18
C HIS A 112 3.19 0.94 24.73
N GLN A 113 3.47 2.17 25.18
CA GLN A 113 4.79 2.78 25.16
C GLN A 113 5.04 3.54 26.46
N SER A 114 6.32 3.66 26.84
CA SER A 114 6.70 4.40 28.03
C SER A 114 6.40 5.89 27.91
N GLN A 115 6.15 6.55 29.04
CA GLN A 115 5.95 8.00 29.10
C GLN A 115 7.15 8.74 28.46
N GLN A 116 8.37 8.29 28.73
CA GLN A 116 9.59 8.87 28.15
C GLN A 116 9.57 8.87 26.62
N ARG A 117 9.08 7.79 25.98
CA ARG A 117 8.96 7.74 24.52
C ARG A 117 7.89 8.70 24.02
N MET A 118 6.73 8.72 24.67
CA MET A 118 5.64 9.63 24.28
C MET A 118 6.05 11.11 24.41
N ASP A 119 6.86 11.45 25.41
CA ASP A 119 7.36 12.81 25.61
C ASP A 119 8.42 13.23 24.57
N ALA A 120 9.11 12.24 23.98
CA ALA A 120 10.16 12.43 22.97
C ALA A 120 9.62 12.63 21.54
N MET A 121 8.32 12.44 21.32
CA MET A 121 7.66 12.74 20.05
C MET A 121 7.82 14.22 19.68
N ASP A 122 7.72 14.52 18.38
CA ASP A 122 7.75 15.91 17.91
C ASP A 122 6.52 16.72 18.41
N GLU A 123 6.58 18.04 18.23
CA GLU A 123 5.51 18.94 18.68
C GLU A 123 4.16 18.62 18.04
N TRP A 124 4.15 18.19 16.77
CA TRP A 124 2.91 17.88 16.07
C TRP A 124 2.27 16.62 16.65
N CYS A 125 3.02 15.52 16.77
CA CYS A 125 2.57 14.25 17.35
C CYS A 125 2.09 14.43 18.80
N ARG A 126 2.83 15.14 19.65
CA ARG A 126 2.40 15.40 21.05
C ARG A 126 1.09 16.17 21.12
N ASN A 127 0.91 17.16 20.24
CA ASN A 127 -0.32 17.95 20.21
C ASN A 127 -1.51 17.16 19.67
N THR A 128 -1.33 16.39 18.60
CA THR A 128 -2.38 15.58 17.99
C THR A 128 -2.82 14.47 18.94
N HIS A 129 -1.88 13.63 19.36
CA HIS A 129 -2.15 12.48 20.24
C HIS A 129 -2.53 12.89 21.66
N GLY A 130 -2.13 14.08 22.09
CA GLY A 130 -2.55 14.66 23.38
C GLY A 130 -4.02 15.08 23.35
N LYS A 131 -4.47 15.71 22.25
CA LYS A 131 -5.86 16.20 22.10
C LYS A 131 -6.86 15.06 21.90
N SER A 132 -6.49 14.00 21.17
CA SER A 132 -7.33 12.81 21.02
C SER A 132 -7.42 11.98 22.30
N GLY A 133 -6.52 12.19 23.26
CA GLY A 133 -6.39 11.38 24.46
C GLY A 133 -5.57 10.10 24.26
N LEU A 134 -5.12 9.83 23.02
CA LEU A 134 -4.33 8.65 22.67
C LEU A 134 -3.05 8.55 23.51
N THR A 135 -2.37 9.67 23.79
CA THR A 135 -1.16 9.67 24.64
C THR A 135 -1.43 9.06 26.00
N SER A 136 -2.56 9.41 26.65
CA SER A 136 -2.91 8.82 27.94
C SER A 136 -3.30 7.35 27.80
N ALA A 137 -3.96 6.96 26.72
CA ALA A 137 -4.34 5.57 26.48
C ALA A 137 -3.11 4.68 26.28
N VAL A 138 -2.12 5.15 25.51
CA VAL A 138 -0.85 4.45 25.24
C VAL A 138 -0.08 4.15 26.51
N VAL A 139 0.09 5.16 27.38
CA VAL A 139 0.82 4.99 28.64
C VAL A 139 0.10 4.04 29.60
N LYS A 140 -1.24 4.00 29.56
CA LYS A 140 -2.07 3.10 30.39
C LYS A 140 -2.24 1.70 29.80
N SER A 141 -2.05 1.54 28.50
CA SER A 141 -2.20 0.24 27.84
C SER A 141 -1.20 -0.76 28.43
N THR A 142 -1.60 -2.03 28.45
CA THR A 142 -0.72 -3.15 28.82
C THR A 142 -0.42 -4.05 27.63
N VAL A 143 -0.94 -3.73 26.44
CA VAL A 143 -0.77 -4.53 25.23
C VAL A 143 0.61 -4.27 24.66
N THR A 144 1.41 -5.33 24.51
CA THR A 144 2.73 -5.23 23.86
C THR A 144 2.60 -5.24 22.34
N ALA A 145 3.65 -4.82 21.64
CA ALA A 145 3.68 -4.90 20.18
C ALA A 145 3.54 -6.34 19.69
N GLU A 146 4.11 -7.32 20.41
CA GLU A 146 4.01 -8.74 20.09
C GLU A 146 2.56 -9.22 20.18
N GLN A 147 1.87 -8.89 21.28
CA GLN A 147 0.46 -9.22 21.48
C GLN A 147 -0.41 -8.59 20.38
N ALA A 148 -0.22 -7.30 20.10
CA ALA A 148 -0.94 -6.61 19.03
C ALA A 148 -0.71 -7.28 17.66
N ALA A 149 0.52 -7.67 17.33
CA ALA A 149 0.82 -8.34 16.08
C ALA A 149 0.20 -9.74 15.98
N GLU A 150 0.17 -10.51 17.09
CA GLU A 150 -0.46 -11.84 17.16
C GLU A 150 -1.98 -11.75 17.03
N GLU A 151 -2.61 -10.85 17.77
CA GLU A 151 -4.06 -10.64 17.73
C GLU A 151 -4.52 -10.12 16.37
N LEU A 152 -3.77 -9.20 15.75
CA LEU A 152 -4.05 -8.72 14.39
C LEU A 152 -4.00 -9.87 13.38
N LEU A 153 -2.93 -10.68 13.42
CA LEU A 153 -2.79 -11.81 12.51
C LEU A 153 -3.92 -12.82 12.73
N ALA A 154 -4.25 -13.13 13.99
CA ALA A 154 -5.34 -14.05 14.32
C ALA A 154 -6.70 -13.53 13.82
N TYR A 155 -6.97 -12.24 13.96
CA TYR A 155 -8.16 -11.60 13.41
C TYR A 155 -8.21 -11.75 11.88
N ILE A 156 -7.12 -11.44 11.18
CA ILE A 156 -7.05 -11.57 9.72
C ILE A 156 -7.26 -13.03 9.29
N GLN A 157 -6.57 -13.98 9.92
CA GLN A 157 -6.65 -15.40 9.58
C GLN A 157 -8.02 -16.02 9.86
N LYS A 158 -8.72 -15.54 10.90
CA LYS A 158 -10.10 -15.95 11.19
C LYS A 158 -11.05 -15.64 10.02
N HIS A 159 -10.84 -14.51 9.35
CA HIS A 159 -11.69 -14.07 8.24
C HIS A 159 -11.14 -14.47 6.86
N ILE A 160 -9.83 -14.63 6.75
CA ILE A 160 -9.09 -14.89 5.52
C ILE A 160 -8.02 -15.95 5.82
N PRO A 161 -8.40 -17.25 5.90
CA PRO A 161 -7.48 -18.31 6.29
C PRO A 161 -6.33 -18.53 5.30
N GLU A 162 -6.59 -18.30 4.01
CA GLU A 162 -5.64 -18.56 2.93
C GLU A 162 -4.62 -17.40 2.79
N PRO A 163 -3.31 -17.68 2.88
CA PRO A 163 -2.28 -16.66 2.73
C PRO A 163 -2.16 -16.17 1.28
N GLY A 164 -1.74 -14.92 1.12
CA GLY A 164 -1.47 -14.30 -0.18
C GLY A 164 -2.73 -13.92 -0.98
N VAL A 165 -3.93 -14.10 -0.43
CA VAL A 165 -5.19 -13.75 -1.09
C VAL A 165 -5.54 -12.27 -0.92
N ALA A 166 -5.46 -11.75 0.30
CA ALA A 166 -5.93 -10.40 0.59
C ALA A 166 -4.88 -9.31 0.32
N VAL A 167 -5.33 -8.15 -0.15
CA VAL A 167 -4.47 -6.99 -0.40
C VAL A 167 -4.60 -5.96 0.72
N LEU A 168 -3.47 -5.46 1.21
CA LEU A 168 -3.43 -4.35 2.17
C LEU A 168 -3.99 -3.08 1.52
N ALA A 169 -4.92 -2.40 2.18
CA ALA A 169 -5.63 -1.23 1.66
C ALA A 169 -5.65 -0.07 2.67
N GLY A 170 -5.72 1.15 2.16
CA GLY A 170 -5.80 2.36 2.98
C GLY A 170 -5.37 3.61 2.21
N ASN A 171 -5.48 4.78 2.85
CA ASN A 171 -4.90 6.01 2.30
C ASN A 171 -3.43 6.10 2.66
N SER A 172 -2.55 6.26 1.68
CA SER A 172 -1.10 6.34 1.92
C SER A 172 -0.56 5.11 2.67
N VAL A 173 -1.22 3.97 2.49
CA VAL A 173 -0.98 2.73 3.25
C VAL A 173 0.44 2.16 3.07
N HIS A 174 1.19 2.68 2.10
CA HIS A 174 2.62 2.41 2.01
C HIS A 174 3.41 2.86 3.25
N ALA A 175 2.94 3.88 3.97
CA ALA A 175 3.52 4.34 5.24
C ALA A 175 3.25 3.34 6.36
N ASP A 176 2.00 2.91 6.55
CA ASP A 176 1.64 1.84 7.51
C ASP A 176 2.40 0.56 7.20
N ARG A 177 2.43 0.17 5.92
CA ARG A 177 3.18 -0.99 5.44
C ARG A 177 4.68 -0.89 5.78
N ALA A 178 5.26 0.31 5.82
CA ALA A 178 6.66 0.49 6.18
C ALA A 178 6.91 0.12 7.66
N PHE A 179 6.01 0.51 8.56
CA PHE A 179 6.06 0.08 9.97
C PHE A 179 5.76 -1.42 10.12
N LEU A 180 4.74 -1.94 9.42
CA LEU A 180 4.36 -3.36 9.49
C LEU A 180 5.44 -4.31 8.94
N ARG A 181 6.42 -3.83 8.16
CA ARG A 181 7.56 -4.65 7.69
C ARG A 181 8.52 -5.06 8.82
N ARG A 182 8.47 -4.38 9.96
CA ARG A 182 9.33 -4.64 11.10
C ARG A 182 8.72 -5.70 12.00
N GLU A 183 9.58 -6.44 12.68
CA GLU A 183 9.13 -7.27 13.80
C GLU A 183 8.51 -6.39 14.89
N PRO A 184 7.45 -6.87 15.58
CA PRO A 184 6.82 -8.19 15.45
C PRO A 184 5.71 -8.27 14.38
N TYR A 185 5.43 -7.18 13.65
CA TYR A 185 4.28 -7.11 12.73
C TYR A 185 4.52 -7.77 11.37
N LYS A 186 5.78 -8.08 11.02
CA LYS A 186 6.15 -8.66 9.71
C LYS A 186 5.30 -9.88 9.33
N LYS A 187 4.95 -10.74 10.29
CA LYS A 187 4.08 -11.91 10.11
C LYS A 187 2.71 -11.58 9.51
N VAL A 188 2.17 -10.39 9.76
CA VAL A 188 0.93 -9.89 9.15
C VAL A 188 1.14 -9.71 7.65
N LEU A 189 2.22 -9.03 7.24
CA LEU A 189 2.50 -8.81 5.82
C LEU A 189 2.86 -10.10 5.07
N ASP A 190 3.46 -11.08 5.76
CA ASP A 190 3.77 -12.39 5.17
C ASP A 190 2.49 -13.19 4.85
N HIS A 191 1.39 -12.93 5.57
CA HIS A 191 0.07 -13.52 5.28
C HIS A 191 -0.67 -12.79 4.16
N LEU A 192 -0.40 -11.49 3.94
CA LEU A 192 -1.05 -10.68 2.92
C LEU A 192 -0.34 -10.79 1.56
N HIS A 193 -1.05 -10.44 0.49
CA HIS A 193 -0.46 -10.29 -0.82
C HIS A 193 0.53 -9.11 -0.86
N TYR A 194 1.57 -9.18 -1.70
CA TYR A 194 2.65 -8.18 -1.70
C TYR A 194 2.22 -6.78 -2.17
N ARG A 195 1.15 -6.71 -2.99
CA ARG A 195 0.55 -5.48 -3.52
C ARG A 195 -0.20 -4.72 -2.43
N ILE A 196 -0.46 -3.44 -2.70
CA ILE A 196 -1.34 -2.61 -1.90
C ILE A 196 -2.40 -1.94 -2.77
N LEU A 197 -3.56 -1.66 -2.19
CA LEU A 197 -4.55 -0.74 -2.72
C LEU A 197 -4.41 0.60 -1.99
N ASP A 198 -3.62 1.51 -2.55
CA ASP A 198 -3.40 2.83 -1.97
C ASP A 198 -4.40 3.85 -2.56
N VAL A 199 -5.39 4.23 -1.76
CA VAL A 199 -6.45 5.18 -2.15
C VAL A 199 -5.87 6.57 -2.48
N SER A 200 -4.76 6.95 -1.83
CA SER A 200 -4.09 8.22 -2.09
C SER A 200 -3.46 8.25 -3.49
N SER A 201 -3.10 7.10 -4.07
CA SER A 201 -2.65 7.03 -5.46
C SER A 201 -3.78 7.38 -6.44
N ILE A 202 -5.00 6.89 -6.18
CA ILE A 202 -6.19 7.22 -6.99
C ILE A 202 -6.53 8.70 -6.83
N LYS A 203 -6.45 9.23 -5.60
CA LYS A 203 -6.64 10.66 -5.31
C LYS A 203 -5.66 11.55 -6.07
N GLU A 204 -4.37 11.21 -6.08
CA GLU A 204 -3.34 11.99 -6.79
C GLU A 204 -3.50 11.90 -8.32
N ALA A 205 -4.02 10.78 -8.85
CA ALA A 205 -4.42 10.64 -10.24
C ALA A 205 -5.64 11.52 -10.56
N ALA A 206 -6.71 11.44 -9.77
CA ALA A 206 -7.91 12.26 -9.92
C ALA A 206 -7.57 13.76 -9.88
N LYS A 207 -6.69 14.18 -8.96
CA LYS A 207 -6.20 15.56 -8.88
C LYS A 207 -5.60 16.10 -10.18
N ARG A 208 -4.91 15.25 -10.95
CA ARG A 208 -4.21 15.65 -12.18
C ARG A 208 -5.05 15.44 -13.43
N TRP A 209 -5.80 14.35 -13.49
CA TRP A 209 -6.48 13.92 -14.70
C TRP A 209 -7.96 14.27 -14.72
N ASN A 210 -8.59 14.46 -13.56
CA ASN A 210 -9.98 14.90 -13.45
C ASN A 210 -10.25 15.71 -12.16
N PRO A 211 -9.81 16.98 -12.09
CA PRO A 211 -9.89 17.80 -10.87
C PRO A 211 -11.32 18.01 -10.35
N ASP A 212 -12.33 17.89 -11.21
CA ASP A 212 -13.74 18.02 -10.82
C ASP A 212 -14.21 16.83 -9.97
N VAL A 213 -13.66 15.63 -10.20
CA VAL A 213 -13.89 14.46 -9.36
C VAL A 213 -13.31 14.70 -7.97
N LEU A 214 -12.07 15.17 -7.88
CA LEU A 214 -11.46 15.47 -6.58
C LEU A 214 -12.27 16.51 -5.78
N ARG A 215 -12.81 17.56 -6.45
CA ARG A 215 -13.58 18.61 -5.78
C ARG A 215 -14.86 18.09 -5.12
N LYS A 216 -15.42 17.01 -5.66
CA LYS A 216 -16.65 16.36 -5.18
C LYS A 216 -16.38 15.17 -4.25
N ALA A 217 -15.10 14.81 -4.04
CA ALA A 217 -14.74 13.73 -3.15
C ALA A 217 -15.16 14.05 -1.70
N PRO A 218 -15.56 13.03 -0.90
CA PRO A 218 -15.86 13.21 0.51
C PRO A 218 -14.71 13.91 1.25
N ARG A 219 -15.04 14.88 2.09
CA ARG A 219 -14.05 15.55 2.93
C ARG A 219 -13.82 14.74 4.20
N LYS A 220 -12.55 14.39 4.45
CA LYS A 220 -12.13 13.78 5.71
C LYS A 220 -12.37 14.74 6.87
N LYS A 221 -12.79 14.22 8.02
CA LYS A 221 -12.93 15.02 9.25
C LYS A 221 -11.58 15.27 9.90
N GLY A 222 -10.60 14.39 9.66
CA GLY A 222 -9.24 14.51 10.19
C GLY A 222 -9.21 14.41 11.71
N LEU A 223 -9.89 13.40 12.26
CA LEU A 223 -9.98 13.20 13.71
C LEU A 223 -8.73 12.50 14.29
N HIS A 224 -7.90 11.87 13.45
CA HIS A 224 -6.72 11.12 13.89
C HIS A 224 -7.13 10.01 14.87
N GLU A 225 -8.08 9.21 14.42
CA GLU A 225 -8.66 8.07 15.14
C GLU A 225 -8.68 6.90 14.15
N ALA A 226 -7.83 5.89 14.38
CA ALA A 226 -7.49 4.90 13.35
C ALA A 226 -8.72 4.23 12.71
N ARG A 227 -9.73 3.86 13.51
CA ARG A 227 -10.98 3.28 12.99
C ARG A 227 -11.73 4.23 12.06
N GLN A 228 -11.89 5.48 12.49
CA GLN A 228 -12.65 6.47 11.75
C GLN A 228 -11.92 6.85 10.46
N ASP A 229 -10.59 6.93 10.50
CA ASP A 229 -9.76 7.20 9.33
C ASP A 229 -9.82 6.07 8.29
N ILE A 230 -9.93 4.80 8.70
CA ILE A 230 -10.23 3.69 7.79
C ILE A 230 -11.60 3.84 7.15
N ILE A 231 -12.65 4.14 7.93
CA ILE A 231 -14.01 4.30 7.40
C ILE A 231 -14.07 5.42 6.37
N GLU A 232 -13.40 6.54 6.63
CA GLU A 232 -13.28 7.65 5.69
C GLU A 232 -12.50 7.24 4.43
N SER A 233 -11.47 6.40 4.57
CA SER A 233 -10.69 5.85 3.45
C SER A 233 -11.52 4.91 2.57
N ILE A 234 -12.35 4.04 3.17
CA ILE A 234 -13.29 3.17 2.45
C ILE A 234 -14.33 4.01 1.70
N ALA A 235 -14.88 5.04 2.34
CA ALA A 235 -15.84 5.95 1.71
C ALA A 235 -15.23 6.71 0.52
N GLU A 236 -13.99 7.19 0.65
CA GLU A 236 -13.23 7.81 -0.44
C GLU A 236 -12.98 6.81 -1.59
N ALA A 237 -12.62 5.56 -1.28
CA ALA A 237 -12.43 4.51 -2.28
C ALA A 237 -13.73 4.17 -3.03
N ARG A 238 -14.87 4.06 -2.32
CA ARG A 238 -16.20 3.85 -2.92
C ARG A 238 -16.54 4.98 -3.89
N TYR A 239 -16.33 6.23 -3.47
CA TYR A 239 -16.54 7.39 -4.33
C TYR A 239 -15.73 7.31 -5.64
N TYR A 240 -14.43 6.99 -5.56
CA TYR A 240 -13.62 6.87 -6.77
C TYR A 240 -14.01 5.66 -7.62
N LYS A 241 -14.37 4.52 -7.01
CA LYS A 241 -14.90 3.33 -7.71
C LYS A 241 -16.10 3.72 -8.57
N GLU A 242 -17.07 4.41 -7.99
CA GLU A 242 -18.30 4.85 -8.68
C GLU A 242 -17.99 5.84 -9.80
N VAL A 243 -17.23 6.90 -9.52
CA VAL A 243 -17.10 8.04 -10.44
C VAL A 243 -16.05 7.82 -11.54
N LEU A 244 -14.98 7.08 -11.28
CA LEU A 244 -13.87 6.90 -12.23
C LEU A 244 -13.93 5.57 -12.99
N PHE A 245 -14.48 4.51 -12.36
CA PHE A 245 -14.41 3.15 -12.91
C PHE A 245 -15.77 2.59 -13.32
N GLN A 246 -16.87 3.15 -12.81
CA GLN A 246 -18.24 2.72 -13.14
C GLN A 246 -18.94 3.75 -14.03
N SER A 247 -18.41 3.97 -15.24
CA SER A 247 -19.11 4.68 -16.32
C SER A 247 -19.83 3.66 -17.22
N ASN A 248 -21.10 3.90 -17.56
CA ASN A 248 -21.92 3.05 -18.44
C ASN A 248 -21.12 2.53 -19.65
N SER A 249 -20.84 1.23 -19.62
CA SER A 249 -19.98 0.51 -20.55
C SER A 249 -20.55 0.50 -21.98
N THR A 250 -20.28 1.57 -22.73
CA THR A 250 -20.13 1.48 -24.19
C THR A 250 -18.67 1.72 -24.52
N VAL A 251 -17.84 0.71 -24.21
CA VAL A 251 -16.52 0.62 -24.84
C VAL A 251 -16.76 0.21 -26.29
N SER A 252 -16.95 1.21 -27.16
CA SER A 252 -16.74 0.99 -28.59
C SER A 252 -15.30 0.53 -28.77
N LYS A 253 -15.11 -0.70 -29.24
CA LYS A 253 -13.79 -1.24 -29.61
C LYS A 253 -13.16 -0.33 -30.67
N SER A 254 -12.34 0.64 -30.28
CA SER A 254 -11.41 1.27 -31.22
C SER A 254 -10.27 0.28 -31.45
N LYS A 255 -10.13 -0.15 -32.70
CA LYS A 255 -9.01 -0.97 -33.18
C LYS A 255 -7.79 -0.05 -33.34
N ASP A 256 -7.09 0.24 -32.26
CA ASP A 256 -5.74 0.76 -32.35
C ASP A 256 -4.79 -0.33 -31.86
N GLU A 257 -4.39 -1.20 -32.79
CA GLU A 257 -3.25 -2.10 -32.61
C GLU A 257 -1.99 -1.26 -32.44
N PHE A 258 -1.45 -1.23 -31.23
CA PHE A 258 -0.11 -0.70 -30.96
C PHE A 258 0.92 -1.62 -31.64
N ASN A 259 1.40 -1.19 -32.80
CA ASN A 259 2.46 -1.87 -33.54
C ASN A 259 3.81 -1.54 -32.88
N TYR A 260 4.39 -2.49 -32.15
CA TYR A 260 5.78 -2.37 -31.68
C TYR A 260 6.72 -2.56 -32.88
N PRO A 261 7.61 -1.61 -33.19
CA PRO A 261 8.61 -1.82 -34.23
C PRO A 261 9.59 -2.91 -33.78
N ASN A 262 9.68 -3.99 -34.57
CA ASN A 262 10.71 -5.00 -34.43
C ASN A 262 12.07 -4.36 -34.76
N GLU A 263 12.88 -4.04 -33.75
CA GLU A 263 14.26 -3.63 -33.97
C GLU A 263 15.15 -4.83 -34.31
N VAL A 264 15.54 -4.85 -35.58
CA VAL A 264 16.87 -5.14 -36.14
C VAL A 264 17.61 -6.35 -35.56
N VAL A 265 17.45 -7.48 -36.27
CA VAL A 265 18.46 -8.54 -36.31
C VAL A 265 19.70 -7.98 -37.01
N ASN A 266 20.86 -8.04 -36.33
CA ASN A 266 22.18 -8.11 -36.96
C ASN A 266 22.89 -9.35 -36.42
#